data_AF-A0AA39K9Z5-F1
#
_entry.id   AF-A0AA39K9Z5-F1
#
_cell.length_a   1.000
_cell.length_b   1.000
_cell.length_c   1.000
_cell.angle_alpha   90.00
_cell.angle_beta   90.00
_cell.angle_gamma   90.00
#
_symmetry.space_group_name_H-M   'P 1'
#
loop_
_entity.id
_entity.type
_entity.pdbx_description
1 polymer ?
#
loop_
_entity_poly.entity_id
_entity_poly.type
_entity_poly.pdbx_seq_one_letter_code
_entity_poly.pdbx_strand_id
1 'polypeptide(L)'
;MYSNGNIHEKNVLARITNLAHRWSKLEIQGRQYENFPPAFPALRTLTASYIFTGDVYFFDAPLLRTVRLGDSVALHSFVLPSHITHLSLSRLCVEDFPCLKLYPSLVELHFKSVHFYDGETPLTITHPTIRCLSVSGIYLLSFLILPALEDLRIQRSESNLYVVSAFLSQSGCSLKTLAIDVPCDDRLSGLLGTQPSLQGLSIMSHPHYRSLDLVYRRLACPDFLSNLERFRIIYADDLYPQAVHMIRARWYAPIRRLRNFVVVADSVKSSRTLEGDDQ
;
A
#
# COMPACT_ATOMS: atom_id res chain seq x y z
N MET A 1 -20.87 -22.42 -35.97
CA MET A 1 -20.00 -21.64 -36.88
C MET A 1 -18.79 -21.18 -36.08
N TYR A 2 -17.68 -21.91 -36.17
CA TYR A 2 -16.41 -21.53 -35.55
C TYR A 2 -15.74 -20.49 -36.45
N SER A 3 -15.45 -19.31 -35.91
CA SER A 3 -14.83 -18.21 -36.64
C SER A 3 -13.40 -18.56 -37.05
N ASN A 4 -13.07 -18.30 -38.32
CA ASN A 4 -11.73 -18.40 -38.93
C ASN A 4 -10.74 -17.34 -38.41
N GLY A 5 -10.89 -16.83 -37.17
CA GLY A 5 -9.95 -15.87 -36.56
C GLY A 5 -8.57 -16.45 -36.22
N ASN A 6 -8.35 -17.75 -36.46
CA ASN A 6 -7.47 -18.56 -35.62
C ASN A 6 -6.03 -18.77 -36.15
N ILE A 7 -5.66 -18.30 -37.35
CA ILE A 7 -4.30 -18.51 -37.90
C ILE A 7 -3.48 -17.21 -37.91
N HIS A 8 -4.10 -16.10 -38.32
CA HIS A 8 -3.42 -14.81 -38.39
C HIS A 8 -3.06 -14.30 -36.97
N GLU A 9 -3.98 -14.40 -36.02
CA GLU A 9 -3.75 -14.00 -34.62
C GLU A 9 -2.64 -14.82 -33.97
N LYS A 10 -2.62 -16.14 -34.20
CA LYS A 10 -1.54 -17.03 -33.72
C LYS A 10 -0.18 -16.65 -34.31
N ASN A 11 -0.12 -16.31 -35.60
CA ASN A 11 1.13 -15.87 -36.25
C ASN A 11 1.63 -14.53 -35.72
N VAL A 12 0.73 -13.58 -35.45
CA VAL A 12 1.08 -12.29 -34.85
C VAL A 12 1.59 -12.48 -33.43
N LEU A 13 0.89 -13.28 -32.61
CA LEU A 13 1.31 -13.61 -31.25
C LEU A 13 2.68 -14.31 -31.24
N ALA A 14 2.91 -15.28 -32.11
CA ALA A 14 4.21 -15.96 -32.23
C ALA A 14 5.35 -14.99 -32.59
N ARG A 15 5.11 -14.03 -33.49
CA ARG A 15 6.09 -12.99 -33.83
C ARG A 15 6.37 -12.05 -32.67
N ILE A 16 5.32 -11.69 -31.92
CA ILE A 16 5.42 -10.86 -30.72
C ILE A 16 6.23 -11.62 -29.65
N THR A 17 5.90 -12.88 -29.35
CA THR A 17 6.60 -13.69 -28.34
C THR A 17 8.06 -13.97 -28.70
N ASN A 18 8.42 -14.04 -29.98
CA ASN A 18 9.83 -14.11 -30.41
C ASN A 18 10.67 -12.88 -29.98
N LEU A 19 10.02 -11.74 -29.70
CA LEU A 19 10.66 -10.53 -29.19
C LEU A 19 10.71 -10.45 -27.66
N ALA A 20 10.27 -11.50 -26.94
CA ALA A 20 10.20 -11.51 -25.48
C ALA A 20 11.53 -11.29 -24.77
N HIS A 21 12.64 -11.67 -25.42
CA HIS A 21 14.00 -11.39 -24.94
C HIS A 21 14.30 -9.90 -24.76
N ARG A 22 13.49 -9.00 -25.35
CA ARG A 22 13.62 -7.53 -25.24
C ARG A 22 12.61 -6.90 -24.30
N TRP A 23 11.63 -7.65 -23.80
CA TRP A 23 10.57 -7.09 -22.99
C TRP A 23 11.05 -6.80 -21.59
N SER A 24 11.06 -5.51 -21.22
CA SER A 24 11.41 -5.08 -19.88
C SER A 24 10.21 -4.96 -18.95
N LYS A 25 9.01 -4.84 -19.51
CA LYS A 25 7.73 -4.78 -18.81
C LYS A 25 6.74 -5.71 -19.49
N LEU A 26 6.00 -6.47 -18.70
CA LEU A 26 4.94 -7.35 -19.16
C LEU A 26 3.69 -7.12 -18.31
N GLU A 27 2.57 -6.94 -18.99
CA GLU A 27 1.26 -6.85 -18.37
C GLU A 27 0.37 -7.97 -18.91
N ILE A 28 -0.22 -8.74 -18.00
CA ILE A 28 -1.07 -9.89 -18.30
C ILE A 28 -2.43 -9.62 -17.69
N GLN A 29 -3.47 -9.63 -18.51
CA GLN A 29 -4.85 -9.51 -18.05
C GLN A 29 -5.68 -10.67 -18.62
N GLY A 30 -6.45 -11.35 -17.76
CA GLY A 30 -7.42 -12.37 -18.17
C GLY A 30 -6.89 -13.81 -18.17
N ARG A 31 -7.37 -14.62 -19.12
CA ARG A 31 -7.10 -16.07 -19.17
C ARG A 31 -5.66 -16.38 -19.59
N GLN A 32 -5.23 -17.60 -19.25
CA GLN A 32 -3.94 -18.17 -19.59
C GLN A 32 -3.63 -18.06 -21.08
N TYR A 33 -2.46 -17.51 -21.41
CA TYR A 33 -1.91 -17.59 -22.75
C TYR A 33 -1.09 -18.89 -22.83
N GLU A 34 -1.58 -19.87 -23.60
CA GLU A 34 -0.93 -21.18 -23.80
C GLU A 34 0.47 -21.08 -24.45
N ASN A 35 0.86 -19.89 -24.95
CA ASN A 35 2.10 -19.67 -25.70
C ASN A 35 3.05 -18.66 -25.03
N PHE A 36 3.05 -18.58 -23.69
CA PHE A 36 4.04 -17.75 -23.02
C PHE A 36 5.46 -18.30 -23.27
N PRO A 37 6.42 -17.43 -23.66
CA PRO A 37 7.82 -17.78 -23.70
C PRO A 37 8.28 -18.39 -22.37
N PRO A 38 9.14 -19.43 -22.41
CA PRO A 38 9.67 -20.02 -21.18
C PRO A 38 10.63 -19.07 -20.44
N ALA A 39 11.14 -18.02 -21.10
CA ALA A 39 12.11 -17.10 -20.53
C ALA A 39 11.89 -15.65 -20.99
N PHE A 40 12.12 -14.73 -20.07
CA PHE A 40 12.12 -13.28 -20.26
C PHE A 40 13.41 -12.66 -19.69
N PRO A 41 14.55 -12.80 -20.37
CA PRO A 41 15.85 -12.38 -19.86
C PRO A 41 15.96 -10.88 -19.56
N ALA A 42 15.17 -10.03 -20.23
CA ALA A 42 15.17 -8.59 -20.03
C ALA A 42 14.08 -8.08 -19.06
N LEU A 43 13.18 -8.95 -18.59
CA LEU A 43 11.99 -8.53 -17.85
C LEU A 43 12.35 -8.02 -16.46
N ARG A 44 11.88 -6.81 -16.15
CA ARG A 44 12.09 -6.10 -14.88
C ARG A 44 10.81 -5.85 -14.11
N THR A 45 9.68 -5.76 -14.81
CA THR A 45 8.37 -5.51 -14.22
C THR A 45 7.31 -6.45 -14.77
N LEU A 46 6.66 -7.20 -13.89
CA LEU A 46 5.47 -7.98 -14.19
C LEU A 46 4.24 -7.34 -13.54
N THR A 47 3.17 -7.18 -14.32
CA THR A 47 1.83 -6.90 -13.80
C THR A 47 0.88 -7.99 -14.29
N ALA A 48 0.08 -8.55 -13.39
CA ALA A 48 -0.83 -9.65 -13.69
C ALA A 48 -2.17 -9.42 -12.99
N SER A 49 -3.30 -9.53 -13.68
CA SER A 49 -4.64 -9.38 -13.09
C SER A 49 -5.66 -10.29 -13.75
N TYR A 50 -6.72 -10.66 -13.00
CA TYR A 50 -7.82 -11.49 -13.49
C TYR A 50 -7.39 -12.86 -14.04
N ILE A 51 -6.33 -13.43 -13.47
CA ILE A 51 -5.87 -14.78 -13.76
C ILE A 51 -6.70 -15.74 -12.92
N PHE A 52 -7.31 -16.75 -13.55
CA PHE A 52 -8.16 -17.70 -12.84
C PHE A 52 -7.33 -18.60 -11.93
N THR A 53 -7.88 -18.89 -10.74
CA THR A 53 -7.28 -19.75 -9.71
C THR A 53 -7.12 -21.19 -10.22
N GLY A 54 -5.90 -21.71 -10.20
CA GLY A 54 -5.59 -23.11 -10.55
C GLY A 54 -4.29 -23.29 -11.35
N ASP A 55 -3.85 -22.25 -12.06
CA ASP A 55 -2.66 -22.32 -12.92
C ASP A 55 -1.43 -21.71 -12.23
N VAL A 56 -0.31 -22.43 -12.26
CA VAL A 56 0.99 -21.94 -11.80
C VAL A 56 1.81 -21.48 -13.01
N TYR A 57 2.16 -20.19 -13.05
CA TYR A 57 3.01 -19.64 -14.10
C TYR A 57 4.48 -19.86 -13.77
N PHE A 58 5.17 -20.50 -14.70
CA PHE A 58 6.61 -20.69 -14.66
C PHE A 58 7.25 -20.00 -15.85
N PHE A 59 8.14 -19.05 -15.58
CA PHE A 59 9.02 -18.47 -16.58
C PHE A 59 10.30 -17.99 -15.92
N ASP A 60 11.42 -18.12 -16.63
CA ASP A 60 12.71 -17.61 -16.15
C ASP A 60 12.79 -16.10 -16.41
N ALA A 61 12.93 -15.30 -15.36
CA ALA A 61 13.06 -13.84 -15.45
C ALA A 61 14.16 -13.34 -14.49
N PRO A 62 15.45 -13.52 -14.85
CA PRO A 62 16.58 -13.29 -13.95
C PRO A 62 16.81 -11.81 -13.58
N LEU A 63 16.15 -10.87 -14.27
CA LEU A 63 16.23 -9.43 -14.00
C LEU A 63 14.95 -8.88 -13.36
N LEU A 64 13.99 -9.73 -12.98
CA LEU A 64 12.70 -9.30 -12.46
C LEU A 64 12.87 -8.63 -11.09
N ARG A 65 12.42 -7.39 -10.98
CA ARG A 65 12.53 -6.60 -9.74
C ARG A 65 11.19 -6.22 -9.15
N THR A 66 10.19 -6.00 -9.99
CA THR A 66 8.88 -5.48 -9.57
C THR A 66 7.78 -6.41 -10.03
N VAL A 67 6.92 -6.83 -9.09
CA VAL A 67 5.78 -7.68 -9.36
C VAL A 67 4.52 -7.04 -8.80
N ARG A 68 3.47 -6.97 -9.62
CA ARG A 68 2.16 -6.44 -9.26
C ARG A 68 1.09 -7.46 -9.60
N LEU A 69 0.53 -8.09 -8.58
CA LEU A 69 -0.55 -9.05 -8.71
C LEU A 69 -1.86 -8.34 -8.33
N GLY A 70 -2.71 -8.17 -9.32
CA GLY A 70 -4.02 -7.54 -9.23
C GLY A 70 -5.09 -8.53 -8.76
N ASP A 71 -6.35 -8.17 -8.98
CA ASP A 71 -7.49 -8.93 -8.47
C ASP A 71 -7.53 -10.37 -8.97
N SER A 72 -7.94 -11.25 -8.06
CA SER A 72 -8.06 -12.71 -8.26
C SER A 72 -6.74 -13.44 -8.52
N VAL A 73 -5.59 -12.81 -8.30
CA VAL A 73 -4.27 -13.45 -8.45
C VAL A 73 -3.66 -13.75 -7.08
N ALA A 74 -3.51 -15.03 -6.76
CA ALA A 74 -2.85 -15.44 -5.53
C ALA A 74 -1.32 -15.38 -5.68
N LEU A 75 -0.60 -15.19 -4.58
CA LEU A 75 0.86 -15.08 -4.62
C LEU A 75 1.49 -16.41 -5.09
N HIS A 76 0.91 -17.54 -4.68
CA HIS A 76 1.36 -18.88 -5.08
C HIS A 76 1.03 -19.23 -6.54
N SER A 77 0.27 -18.41 -7.27
CA SER A 77 0.00 -18.62 -8.71
C SER A 77 1.24 -18.37 -9.58
N PHE A 78 2.32 -17.82 -9.03
CA PHE A 78 3.57 -17.55 -9.73
C PHE A 78 4.76 -18.14 -8.97
N VAL A 79 5.69 -18.75 -9.71
CA VAL A 79 7.04 -19.03 -9.19
C VAL A 79 7.91 -17.82 -9.48
N LEU A 80 7.90 -16.85 -8.56
CA LEU A 80 8.65 -15.61 -8.72
C LEU A 80 10.11 -15.79 -8.27
N PRO A 81 11.08 -15.10 -8.91
CA PRO A 81 12.47 -15.10 -8.45
C PRO A 81 12.59 -14.51 -7.04
N SER A 82 13.45 -15.11 -6.21
CA SER A 82 13.66 -14.67 -4.81
C SER A 82 14.28 -13.27 -4.68
N HIS A 83 14.89 -12.75 -5.75
CA HIS A 83 15.59 -11.46 -5.77
C HIS A 83 14.68 -10.26 -6.14
N ILE A 84 13.36 -10.47 -6.25
CA ILE A 84 12.43 -9.35 -6.40
C ILE A 84 12.56 -8.37 -5.24
N THR A 85 12.34 -7.10 -5.53
CA THR A 85 12.53 -5.99 -4.58
C THR A 85 11.25 -5.24 -4.30
N HIS A 86 10.25 -5.33 -5.19
CA HIS A 86 8.97 -4.66 -5.05
C HIS A 86 7.86 -5.66 -5.32
N LEU A 87 6.96 -5.84 -4.36
CA LEU A 87 5.79 -6.71 -4.48
C LEU A 87 4.53 -5.93 -4.13
N SER A 88 3.56 -5.94 -5.02
CA SER A 88 2.23 -5.36 -4.80
C SER A 88 1.18 -6.42 -5.03
N LEU A 89 0.29 -6.60 -4.06
CA LEU A 89 -0.77 -7.60 -4.06
C LEU A 89 -2.11 -6.89 -3.86
N SER A 90 -3.10 -7.12 -4.71
CA SER A 90 -4.44 -6.57 -4.47
C SER A 90 -5.14 -7.24 -3.30
N ARG A 91 -4.71 -8.45 -2.92
CA ARG A 91 -5.13 -9.22 -1.74
C ARG A 91 -3.96 -10.07 -1.24
N LEU A 92 -3.75 -10.08 0.07
CA LEU A 92 -2.87 -11.02 0.75
C LEU A 92 -3.70 -11.77 1.79
N CYS A 93 -3.86 -13.06 1.55
CA CYS A 93 -4.54 -13.98 2.46
C CYS A 93 -3.53 -14.59 3.44
N VAL A 94 -4.06 -15.27 4.45
CA VAL A 94 -3.30 -15.82 5.57
C VAL A 94 -2.41 -16.97 5.13
N GLU A 95 -2.93 -17.77 4.20
CA GLU A 95 -2.29 -18.95 3.64
C GLU A 95 -1.07 -18.56 2.80
N ASP A 96 -1.14 -17.40 2.13
CA ASP A 96 -0.06 -16.83 1.32
C ASP A 96 0.94 -16.00 2.15
N PHE A 97 0.59 -15.64 3.39
CA PHE A 97 1.43 -14.79 4.24
C PHE A 97 2.84 -15.39 4.45
N PRO A 98 3.00 -16.68 4.79
CA PRO A 98 4.32 -17.32 4.93
C PRO A 98 5.19 -17.24 3.67
N CYS A 99 4.59 -17.15 2.47
CA CYS A 99 5.33 -17.09 1.21
C CYS A 99 6.18 -15.81 1.09
N LEU A 100 5.93 -14.77 1.88
CA LEU A 100 6.78 -13.58 1.93
C LEU A 100 8.25 -13.91 2.27
N LYS A 101 8.50 -15.01 3.00
CA LYS A 101 9.86 -15.49 3.32
C LYS A 101 10.66 -15.93 2.09
N LEU A 102 9.99 -16.26 0.99
CA LEU A 102 10.65 -16.66 -0.27
C LEU A 102 11.33 -15.47 -0.96
N TYR A 103 11.03 -14.24 -0.54
CA TYR A 103 11.49 -13.01 -1.16
C TYR A 103 12.33 -12.16 -0.19
N PRO A 104 13.54 -12.62 0.21
CA PRO A 104 14.36 -11.94 1.22
C PRO A 104 14.89 -10.56 0.78
N SER A 105 14.82 -10.26 -0.52
CA SER A 105 15.29 -8.98 -1.09
C SER A 105 14.20 -7.90 -1.20
N LEU A 106 12.98 -8.13 -0.69
CA LEU A 106 11.91 -7.13 -0.76
C LEU A 106 12.29 -5.86 0.01
N VAL A 107 12.12 -4.74 -0.67
CA VAL A 107 12.31 -3.38 -0.12
C VAL A 107 10.96 -2.67 -0.02
N GLU A 108 10.05 -2.93 -0.96
CA GLU A 108 8.70 -2.36 -1.00
C GLU A 108 7.65 -3.47 -1.05
N LEU A 109 6.70 -3.41 -0.13
CA LEU A 109 5.59 -4.37 -0.02
C LEU A 109 4.27 -3.64 0.09
N HIS A 110 3.38 -3.87 -0.87
CA HIS A 110 2.02 -3.35 -0.87
C HIS A 110 1.02 -4.50 -0.83
N PHE A 111 0.03 -4.44 0.07
CA PHE A 111 -1.06 -5.42 0.06
C PHE A 111 -2.37 -4.90 0.64
N LYS A 112 -3.49 -5.49 0.23
CA LYS A 112 -4.75 -5.42 0.98
C LYS A 112 -4.90 -6.68 1.82
N SER A 113 -5.01 -6.52 3.13
CA SER A 113 -5.27 -7.64 4.04
C SER A 113 -6.72 -8.08 3.86
N VAL A 114 -6.94 -9.38 3.69
CA VAL A 114 -8.28 -9.98 3.75
C VAL A 114 -8.59 -10.37 5.20
N HIS A 115 -9.85 -10.28 5.61
CA HIS A 115 -10.27 -10.69 6.96
C HIS A 115 -10.08 -12.20 7.16
N PHE A 116 -9.71 -12.57 8.39
CA PHE A 116 -9.70 -13.95 8.84
C PHE A 116 -11.14 -14.47 8.94
N TYR A 117 -11.43 -15.56 8.24
CA TYR A 117 -12.47 -16.49 8.63
C TYR A 117 -11.73 -17.71 9.20
N ASP A 118 -12.04 -18.08 10.44
CA ASP A 118 -11.41 -19.16 11.23
C ASP A 118 -10.12 -18.86 12.02
N GLY A 119 -10.05 -19.51 13.18
CA GLY A 119 -9.10 -19.31 14.29
C GLY A 119 -7.65 -19.73 14.03
N GLU A 120 -7.19 -19.67 12.79
CA GLU A 120 -5.78 -19.88 12.46
C GLU A 120 -4.99 -18.58 12.72
N THR A 121 -4.01 -18.67 13.61
CA THR A 121 -3.07 -17.57 13.86
C THR A 121 -1.87 -17.72 12.94
N PRO A 122 -1.63 -16.78 12.00
CA PRO A 122 -0.49 -16.89 11.11
C PRO A 122 0.83 -16.83 11.88
N LEU A 123 1.85 -17.48 11.33
CA LEU A 123 3.20 -17.40 11.84
C LEU A 123 3.72 -15.96 11.73
N THR A 124 4.34 -15.45 12.79
CA THR A 124 5.05 -14.17 12.74
C THR A 124 6.21 -14.21 11.74
N ILE A 125 6.28 -13.19 10.89
CA ILE A 125 7.30 -13.02 9.85
C ILE A 125 8.14 -11.80 10.17
N THR A 126 9.46 -11.98 10.18
CA THR A 126 10.41 -10.87 10.19
C THR A 126 10.96 -10.66 8.79
N HIS A 127 10.92 -9.42 8.30
CA HIS A 127 11.49 -9.07 7.00
C HIS A 127 12.43 -7.86 7.15
N PRO A 128 13.76 -8.10 7.19
CA PRO A 128 14.72 -7.08 7.61
C PRO A 128 15.06 -6.05 6.53
N THR A 129 14.60 -6.23 5.29
CA THR A 129 14.97 -5.36 4.15
C THR A 129 13.82 -4.48 3.67
N ILE A 130 12.57 -4.73 4.10
CA ILE A 130 11.42 -3.89 3.75
C ILE A 130 11.55 -2.53 4.42
N ARG A 131 11.61 -1.49 3.58
CA ARG A 131 11.68 -0.09 3.98
C ARG A 131 10.37 0.66 3.73
N CYS A 132 9.55 0.16 2.79
CA CYS A 132 8.28 0.76 2.40
C CYS A 132 7.14 -0.25 2.53
N LEU A 133 6.15 0.06 3.35
CA LEU A 133 4.94 -0.73 3.53
C LEU A 133 3.71 0.10 3.19
N SER A 134 2.86 -0.40 2.29
CA SER A 134 1.54 0.17 2.02
C SER A 134 0.46 -0.89 2.20
N VAL A 135 -0.40 -0.71 3.20
CA VAL A 135 -1.45 -1.67 3.52
C VAL A 135 -2.84 -1.07 3.46
N SER A 136 -3.79 -1.86 2.98
CA SER A 136 -5.21 -1.60 3.19
C SER A 136 -5.77 -2.73 4.08
N GLY A 137 -6.24 -2.38 5.27
CA GLY A 137 -6.52 -3.35 6.34
C GLY A 137 -5.28 -3.73 7.17
N ILE A 138 -5.48 -3.99 8.47
CA ILE A 138 -4.39 -4.08 9.47
C ILE A 138 -4.21 -5.47 10.08
N TYR A 139 -5.03 -6.45 9.67
CA TYR A 139 -5.12 -7.76 10.31
C TYR A 139 -3.79 -8.52 10.35
N LEU A 140 -3.02 -8.46 9.26
CA LEU A 140 -1.72 -9.11 9.16
C LEU A 140 -0.56 -8.32 9.83
N LEU A 141 -0.77 -7.07 10.24
CA LEU A 141 0.31 -6.26 10.84
C LEU A 141 0.80 -6.83 12.16
N SER A 142 -0.08 -7.42 12.97
CA SER A 142 0.29 -8.06 14.25
C SER A 142 1.28 -9.23 14.10
N PHE A 143 1.45 -9.73 12.89
CA PHE A 143 2.29 -10.89 12.56
C PHE A 143 3.49 -10.50 11.71
N LEU A 144 3.76 -9.20 11.53
CA LEU A 144 4.84 -8.70 10.71
C LEU A 144 5.82 -7.89 11.55
N ILE A 145 7.12 -8.14 11.38
CA ILE A 145 8.21 -7.41 12.06
C ILE A 145 9.12 -6.83 10.99
N LEU A 146 9.15 -5.50 10.86
CA LEU A 146 9.89 -4.79 9.82
C LEU A 146 10.92 -3.83 10.42
N PRO A 147 12.10 -4.30 10.86
CA PRO A 147 13.06 -3.45 11.57
C PRO A 147 13.67 -2.34 10.71
N ALA A 148 13.69 -2.49 9.39
CA ALA A 148 14.19 -1.47 8.45
C ALA A 148 13.10 -0.52 7.92
N LEU A 149 11.87 -0.59 8.44
CA LEU A 149 10.76 0.21 7.94
C LEU A 149 11.00 1.71 8.12
N GLU A 150 10.89 2.46 7.02
CA GLU A 150 11.04 3.92 7.00
C GLU A 150 9.75 4.62 6.57
N ASP A 151 8.97 3.99 5.68
CA ASP A 151 7.78 4.57 5.08
C ASP A 151 6.57 3.64 5.27
N LEU A 152 5.54 4.13 5.98
CA LEU A 152 4.32 3.39 6.26
C LEU A 152 3.10 4.12 5.70
N ARG A 153 2.29 3.41 4.92
CA ARG A 153 0.99 3.89 4.42
C ARG A 153 -0.10 2.92 4.84
N ILE A 154 -1.14 3.44 5.49
CA ILE A 154 -2.32 2.68 5.92
C ILE A 154 -3.55 3.31 5.28
N GLN A 155 -4.26 2.55 4.47
CA GLN A 155 -5.42 3.00 3.69
C GLN A 155 -6.72 2.35 4.17
N ARG A 156 -7.83 3.11 4.13
CA ARG A 156 -9.22 2.66 4.30
C ARG A 156 -9.39 1.66 5.43
N SER A 157 -9.08 2.12 6.62
CA SER A 157 -9.08 1.23 7.77
C SER A 157 -10.04 1.76 8.82
N GLU A 158 -11.03 0.95 9.18
CA GLU A 158 -11.91 1.18 10.35
C GLU A 158 -11.10 0.96 11.65
N SER A 159 -9.83 1.39 11.65
CA SER A 159 -8.77 0.70 12.37
C SER A 159 -8.80 0.91 13.86
N ASN A 160 -8.42 -0.18 14.52
CA ASN A 160 -7.85 -0.17 15.82
C ASN A 160 -6.37 0.30 15.78
N LEU A 161 -6.11 1.57 16.08
CA LEU A 161 -4.76 2.14 16.17
C LEU A 161 -3.84 1.41 17.18
N TYR A 162 -4.38 0.60 18.11
CA TYR A 162 -3.56 -0.24 18.98
C TYR A 162 -2.77 -1.29 18.19
N VAL A 163 -3.35 -1.85 17.11
CA VAL A 163 -2.65 -2.83 16.25
C VAL A 163 -1.45 -2.18 15.56
N VAL A 164 -1.64 -0.97 15.03
CA VAL A 164 -0.56 -0.21 14.38
C VAL A 164 0.54 0.15 15.38
N SER A 165 0.15 0.59 16.58
CA SER A 165 1.10 0.91 17.66
C SER A 165 1.91 -0.32 18.08
N ALA A 166 1.24 -1.45 18.27
CA ALA A 166 1.88 -2.72 18.61
C ALA A 166 2.85 -3.17 17.52
N PHE A 167 2.43 -3.11 16.25
CA PHE A 167 3.27 -3.41 15.08
C PHE A 167 4.54 -2.55 15.03
N LEU A 168 4.42 -1.23 15.19
CA LEU A 168 5.57 -0.32 15.17
C LEU A 168 6.51 -0.57 16.35
N SER A 169 5.95 -0.79 17.55
CA SER A 169 6.70 -1.11 18.75
C SER A 169 7.48 -2.43 18.59
N GLN A 170 6.81 -3.47 18.10
CA GLN A 170 7.41 -4.78 17.85
C GLN A 170 8.47 -4.73 16.74
N SER A 171 8.23 -3.92 15.69
CA SER A 171 9.19 -3.75 14.61
C SER A 171 10.43 -2.97 15.03
N GLY A 172 10.35 -2.12 16.07
CA GLY A 172 11.48 -1.32 16.55
C GLY A 172 12.05 -0.38 15.48
N CYS A 173 11.26 -0.03 14.47
CA CYS A 173 11.70 0.71 13.31
C CYS A 173 11.77 2.23 13.59
N SER A 174 12.60 2.95 12.83
CA SER A 174 12.67 4.41 12.88
C SER A 174 11.90 5.01 11.70
N LEU A 175 10.59 5.19 11.90
CA LEU A 175 9.72 5.67 10.84
C LEU A 175 10.04 7.11 10.45
N LYS A 176 10.19 7.36 9.14
CA LYS A 176 10.43 8.68 8.53
C LYS A 176 9.17 9.26 7.94
N THR A 177 8.35 8.44 7.28
CA THR A 177 7.05 8.90 6.76
C THR A 177 5.90 8.00 7.16
N LEU A 178 4.78 8.66 7.44
CA LEU A 178 3.54 8.02 7.85
C LEU A 178 2.38 8.64 7.08
N ALA A 179 1.66 7.83 6.32
CA ALA A 179 0.38 8.22 5.73
C ALA A 179 -0.71 7.35 6.34
N ILE A 180 -1.70 7.96 6.99
CA ILE A 180 -2.80 7.22 7.59
C ILE A 180 -4.13 7.78 7.15
N ASP A 181 -4.98 6.84 6.75
CA ASP A 181 -6.40 7.00 6.53
C ASP A 181 -7.20 6.29 7.65
N VAL A 182 -7.40 7.00 8.76
CA VAL A 182 -8.06 6.49 9.96
C VAL A 182 -8.94 7.57 10.62
N PRO A 183 -9.93 7.15 11.41
CA PRO A 183 -10.54 8.00 12.43
C PRO A 183 -9.47 8.68 13.27
N CYS A 184 -9.46 10.01 13.27
CA CYS A 184 -8.49 10.76 14.06
C CYS A 184 -9.05 10.99 15.47
N ASP A 185 -8.65 10.13 16.41
CA ASP A 185 -8.95 10.25 17.84
C ASP A 185 -7.65 10.48 18.66
N ASP A 186 -7.78 10.50 19.99
CA ASP A 186 -6.65 10.69 20.91
C ASP A 186 -5.55 9.63 20.78
N ARG A 187 -5.87 8.46 20.23
CA ARG A 187 -4.90 7.37 20.06
C ARG A 187 -3.90 7.70 18.96
N LEU A 188 -4.30 8.47 17.94
CA LEU A 188 -3.38 8.93 16.91
C LEU A 188 -2.29 9.83 17.51
N SER A 189 -2.67 10.70 18.45
CA SER A 189 -1.70 11.53 19.19
C SER A 189 -0.71 10.69 20.00
N GLY A 190 -1.16 9.59 20.59
CA GLY A 190 -0.31 8.62 21.28
C GLY A 190 0.67 7.93 20.33
N LEU A 191 0.16 7.41 19.21
CA LEU A 191 0.95 6.77 18.15
C LEU A 191 2.03 7.71 17.61
N LEU A 192 1.68 8.95 17.28
CA LEU A 192 2.64 9.94 16.79
C LEU A 192 3.72 10.26 17.84
N GLY A 193 3.36 10.28 19.12
CA GLY A 193 4.31 10.50 20.21
C GLY A 193 5.40 9.43 20.31
N THR A 194 5.17 8.22 19.81
CA THR A 194 6.18 7.14 19.78
C THR A 194 7.10 7.21 18.56
N GLN A 195 6.89 8.16 17.64
CA GLN A 195 7.63 8.29 16.37
C GLN A 195 8.43 9.61 16.31
N PRO A 196 9.46 9.80 17.14
CA PRO A 196 10.22 11.05 17.18
C PRO A 196 11.04 11.32 15.91
N SER A 197 11.36 10.28 15.12
CA SER A 197 12.08 10.39 13.85
C SER A 197 11.21 10.83 12.67
N LEU A 198 9.90 11.01 12.87
CA LEU A 198 8.96 11.27 11.80
C LEU A 198 9.22 12.64 11.15
N GLN A 199 9.46 12.62 9.84
CA GLN A 199 9.71 13.80 9.00
C GLN A 199 8.54 14.12 8.09
N GLY A 200 7.73 13.13 7.73
CA GLY A 200 6.57 13.26 6.86
C GLY A 200 5.32 12.67 7.47
N LEU A 201 4.25 13.44 7.55
CA LEU A 201 2.94 12.99 8.02
C LEU A 201 1.87 13.34 6.99
N SER A 202 1.07 12.36 6.59
CA SER A 202 -0.11 12.55 5.74
C SER A 202 -1.34 11.99 6.45
N ILE A 203 -2.33 12.84 6.69
CA ILE A 203 -3.58 12.44 7.35
C ILE A 203 -4.73 12.63 6.37
N MET A 204 -5.53 11.58 6.20
CA MET A 204 -6.83 11.70 5.53
C MET A 204 -7.93 11.76 6.57
N SER A 205 -8.61 12.90 6.62
CA SER A 205 -9.71 13.20 7.53
C SER A 205 -11.04 12.92 6.85
N HIS A 206 -11.84 12.06 7.48
CA HIS A 206 -13.21 11.84 7.10
C HIS A 206 -14.15 12.74 7.93
N PRO A 207 -15.18 13.34 7.33
CA PRO A 207 -16.02 14.38 7.94
C PRO A 207 -16.83 13.88 9.15
N HIS A 208 -16.98 12.56 9.29
CA HIS A 208 -17.69 11.95 10.41
C HIS A 208 -16.91 11.98 11.74
N TYR A 209 -15.63 12.35 11.75
CA TYR A 209 -14.78 12.33 12.96
C TYR A 209 -14.47 13.74 13.47
N ARG A 210 -15.22 14.21 14.49
CA ARG A 210 -15.06 15.54 15.12
C ARG A 210 -13.83 15.69 16.03
N SER A 211 -12.93 14.70 16.11
CA SER A 211 -11.89 14.62 17.16
C SER A 211 -10.48 15.08 16.72
N LEU A 212 -10.35 15.77 15.59
CA LEU A 212 -9.03 16.23 15.11
C LEU A 212 -8.41 17.37 15.93
N ASP A 213 -9.20 18.06 16.75
CA ASP A 213 -8.76 19.20 17.54
C ASP A 213 -7.56 18.89 18.44
N LEU A 214 -7.57 17.73 19.10
CA LEU A 214 -6.50 17.34 20.02
C LEU A 214 -5.21 17.00 19.29
N VAL A 215 -5.32 16.31 18.15
CA VAL A 215 -4.19 16.02 17.26
C VAL A 215 -3.58 17.33 16.73
N TYR A 216 -4.40 18.28 16.26
CA TYR A 216 -3.89 19.58 15.79
C TYR A 216 -3.27 20.40 16.90
N ARG A 217 -3.86 20.44 18.09
CA ARG A 217 -3.28 21.16 19.24
C ARG A 217 -1.91 20.59 19.61
N ARG A 218 -1.74 19.27 19.62
CA ARG A 218 -0.43 18.65 19.82
C ARG A 218 0.53 18.95 18.68
N LEU A 219 0.08 18.84 17.43
CA LEU A 219 0.89 19.18 16.25
C LEU A 219 1.27 20.66 16.22
N ALA A 220 0.48 21.56 16.81
CA ALA A 220 0.82 22.99 16.90
C ALA A 220 2.05 23.22 17.80
N CYS A 221 2.32 22.33 18.75
CA CYS A 221 3.51 22.39 19.60
C CYS A 221 4.76 22.00 18.80
N PRO A 222 5.77 22.87 18.65
CA PRO A 222 7.00 22.57 17.88
C PRO A 222 7.85 21.43 18.45
N ASP A 223 7.74 21.17 19.76
CA ASP A 223 8.52 20.13 20.44
C ASP A 223 7.95 18.73 20.20
N PHE A 224 6.63 18.63 20.01
CA PHE A 224 5.99 17.40 19.57
C PHE A 224 6.40 17.12 18.12
N LEU A 225 6.82 15.92 17.73
CA LEU A 225 7.30 15.65 16.36
C LEU A 225 8.25 16.73 15.82
N SER A 226 9.31 16.98 16.55
CA SER A 226 10.22 18.10 16.28
C SER A 226 10.97 17.99 14.95
N ASN A 227 11.05 16.79 14.36
CA ASN A 227 11.66 16.55 13.05
C ASN A 227 10.67 16.66 11.88
N LEU A 228 9.42 17.02 12.13
CA LEU A 228 8.38 17.09 11.10
C LEU A 228 8.65 18.22 10.11
N GLU A 229 8.96 17.87 8.86
CA GLU A 229 9.25 18.82 7.79
C GLU A 229 8.13 18.87 6.74
N ARG A 230 7.40 17.77 6.58
CA ARG A 230 6.35 17.62 5.57
C ARG A 230 5.05 17.22 6.25
N PHE A 231 4.01 18.02 6.05
CA PHE A 231 2.68 17.68 6.52
C PHE A 231 1.67 17.81 5.38
N ARG A 232 0.88 16.76 5.18
CA ARG A 232 -0.20 16.72 4.21
C ARG A 232 -1.50 16.41 4.93
N ILE A 233 -2.53 17.15 4.58
CA ILE A 233 -3.89 16.87 5.02
C ILE A 233 -4.84 16.81 3.84
N ILE A 234 -5.65 15.76 3.84
CA ILE A 234 -6.77 15.56 2.91
C ILE A 234 -8.05 15.61 3.75
N TYR A 235 -9.02 16.43 3.39
CA TYR A 235 -10.23 16.68 4.17
C TYR A 235 -11.40 16.90 3.21
N ALA A 236 -12.60 16.43 3.58
CA ALA A 236 -13.77 16.46 2.70
C ALA A 236 -14.60 17.75 2.76
N ASP A 237 -14.50 18.53 3.84
CA ASP A 237 -15.31 19.73 4.10
C ASP A 237 -14.43 21.00 4.22
N ASP A 238 -14.91 22.07 4.87
CA ASP A 238 -14.12 23.28 5.09
C ASP A 238 -12.87 23.03 5.95
N LEU A 239 -11.83 23.83 5.65
CA LEU A 239 -10.52 23.74 6.28
C LEU A 239 -10.67 24.16 7.76
N TYR A 240 -10.56 23.17 8.66
CA TYR A 240 -10.78 23.39 10.09
C TYR A 240 -9.88 24.52 10.64
N PRO A 241 -10.42 25.51 11.38
CA PRO A 241 -9.63 26.61 11.96
C PRO A 241 -8.42 26.14 12.79
N GLN A 242 -8.53 24.98 13.43
CA GLN A 242 -7.48 24.32 14.20
C GLN A 242 -6.31 23.87 13.33
N ALA A 243 -6.57 23.41 12.09
CA ALA A 243 -5.52 23.11 11.12
C ALA A 243 -4.77 24.40 10.75
N VAL A 244 -5.49 25.50 10.46
CA VAL A 244 -4.88 26.83 10.21
C VAL A 244 -4.01 27.27 11.37
N HIS A 245 -4.51 27.14 12.60
CA HIS A 245 -3.77 27.50 13.80
C HIS A 245 -2.49 26.66 13.96
N MET A 246 -2.59 25.35 13.79
CA MET A 246 -1.45 24.42 13.84
C MET A 246 -0.38 24.78 12.81
N ILE A 247 -0.77 25.06 11.56
CA ILE A 247 0.16 25.46 10.50
C ILE A 247 0.88 26.73 10.87
N ARG A 248 0.14 27.77 11.32
CA ARG A 248 0.73 29.05 11.71
C ARG A 248 1.75 28.86 12.84
N ALA A 249 1.39 28.11 13.87
CA ALA A 249 2.27 27.83 15.01
C ALA A 249 3.60 27.18 14.55
N ARG A 250 3.54 26.21 13.63
CA ARG A 250 4.71 25.53 13.08
C ARG A 250 5.51 26.33 12.07
N TRP A 251 4.83 27.12 11.25
CA TRP A 251 5.45 27.93 10.20
C TRP A 251 6.29 29.05 10.79
N TYR A 252 5.78 29.70 11.83
CA TYR A 252 6.45 30.80 12.51
C TYR A 252 7.38 30.35 13.64
N ALA A 253 7.49 29.05 13.92
CA ALA A 253 8.44 28.53 14.89
C ALA A 253 9.89 28.92 14.47
N PRO A 254 10.71 29.44 15.40
CA PRO A 254 12.07 29.90 15.09
C PRO A 254 13.01 28.73 14.73
N ILE A 255 12.70 27.51 15.16
CA ILE A 255 13.49 26.29 14.95
C ILE A 255 12.55 25.20 14.41
N ARG A 256 13.00 24.39 13.44
CA ARG A 256 12.28 23.22 12.90
C ARG A 256 10.94 23.56 12.19
N ARG A 257 11.02 24.47 11.22
CA ARG A 257 9.87 24.87 10.40
C ARG A 257 9.42 23.75 9.47
N LEU A 258 8.11 23.64 9.29
CA LEU A 258 7.54 22.91 8.16
C LEU A 258 8.10 23.49 6.86
N ARG A 259 8.68 22.63 6.02
CA ARG A 259 9.21 23.00 4.70
C ARG A 259 8.17 22.85 3.61
N ASN A 260 7.30 21.85 3.76
CA ASN A 260 6.25 21.58 2.80
C ASN A 260 4.93 21.29 3.53
N PHE A 261 3.89 21.98 3.09
CA PHE A 261 2.55 21.84 3.63
C PHE A 261 1.56 21.76 2.47
N VAL A 262 0.82 20.67 2.39
CA VAL A 262 -0.14 20.41 1.32
C VAL A 262 -1.52 20.19 1.92
N VAL A 263 -2.47 20.99 1.47
CA VAL A 263 -3.88 20.88 1.85
C VAL A 263 -4.68 20.50 0.62
N VAL A 264 -5.40 19.38 0.69
CA VAL A 264 -6.22 18.90 -0.41
C VAL A 264 -7.66 18.83 0.07
N ALA A 265 -8.51 19.69 -0.47
CA ALA A 265 -9.94 19.56 -0.33
C ALA A 265 -10.40 18.40 -1.23
N ASP A 266 -10.95 17.35 -0.63
CA ASP A 266 -11.61 16.29 -1.37
C ASP A 266 -13.04 16.74 -1.65
N SER A 267 -13.27 17.32 -2.82
CA SER A 267 -14.62 17.71 -3.23
C SER A 267 -15.41 16.42 -3.52
N VAL A 268 -16.00 15.84 -2.49
CA VAL A 268 -17.00 14.78 -2.68
C VAL A 268 -18.18 15.45 -3.38
N LYS A 269 -18.25 15.32 -4.71
CA LYS A 269 -19.49 15.53 -5.44
C LYS A 269 -20.46 14.45 -4.94
N SER A 270 -21.21 14.80 -3.91
CA SER A 270 -22.40 14.08 -3.48
C SER A 270 -23.36 14.04 -4.66
N SER A 271 -23.26 13.00 -5.50
CA SER A 271 -24.39 12.57 -6.31
C SER A 271 -25.39 11.92 -5.37
N ARG A 272 -26.11 12.76 -4.61
CA ARG A 272 -27.44 12.38 -4.11
C ARG A 272 -28.31 12.24 -5.34
N THR A 273 -28.46 11.02 -5.82
CA THR A 273 -29.67 10.60 -6.51
C THR A 273 -30.84 10.93 -5.59
N LEU A 274 -31.53 12.02 -5.91
CA LEU A 274 -32.92 12.20 -5.55
C LEU A 274 -33.68 11.15 -6.36
N GLU A 275 -33.84 9.95 -5.82
CA GLU A 275 -35.05 9.19 -6.11
C GLU A 275 -36.16 9.92 -5.38
N GLY A 276 -36.79 10.85 -6.09
CA GLY A 276 -38.11 11.33 -5.76
C GLY A 276 -39.10 10.25 -6.15
N ASP A 277 -39.79 9.71 -5.14
CA ASP A 277 -41.18 9.31 -5.29
C ASP A 277 -41.97 10.47 -5.91
N ASP A 278 -42.77 10.12 -6.94
CA ASP A 278 -43.99 10.79 -7.45
C ASP A 278 -44.03 10.86 -8.99
N GLN A 279 -44.41 9.75 -9.63
CA GLN A 279 -45.62 9.60 -10.48
C GLN A 279 -45.72 8.19 -11.09
#